data_AF-A0A9D5ET11-F1
#
_entry.id   AF-A0A9D5ET11-F1
#
_cell.length_a   1.000
_cell.length_b   1.000
_cell.length_c   1.000
_cell.angle_alpha   90.00
_cell.angle_beta   90.00
_cell.angle_gamma   90.00
#
_symmetry.space_group_name_H-M   'P 1'
#
loop_
_entity.id
_entity.type
_entity.pdbx_description
1 polymer ?
#
loop_
_entity_poly.entity_id
_entity_poly.type
_entity_poly.pdbx_seq_one_letter_code
_entity_poly.pdbx_strand_id
1 'polypeptide(L)'
;MGQLDRSQAPAANHPAHRLDVLTRPTAKPRVVRLFHRWGDRSCRIAAESLRQALLLVDGASTEQLLVAGAGFVCTGLPQPTDARYPNADEFVAVTENARGAAEAIQSSIPLTRPLVVFGVDVYAACYRSDIERQVGQFAVVLPPDGPPILLPKRFPTPTEEAYLNVPDDQADPICDTPLGRTAILVCHDVNVYSPRGTATTVYETRATWRTALQDLIRKRTPAVGLHLAHYIETATSFRQAYNAWASDVGVPLVGVSGLPSDVTTDDATSLAASLLSGTDELPVLDLIERPTE
;
A
#
# COMPACT_ATOMS: atom_id res chain seq x y z
N MET A 1 -5.26 -20.51 17.25
CA MET A 1 -4.94 -20.10 15.87
C MET A 1 -5.47 -21.16 14.94
N GLY A 2 -6.67 -20.95 14.37
CA GLY A 2 -7.36 -21.95 13.56
C GLY A 2 -6.83 -21.97 12.13
N GLN A 3 -6.56 -23.17 11.61
CA GLN A 3 -6.37 -23.43 10.19
C GLN A 3 -7.64 -23.06 9.43
N LEU A 4 -7.52 -22.25 8.37
CA LEU A 4 -8.57 -22.07 7.38
C LEU A 4 -8.39 -23.17 6.33
N ASP A 5 -9.25 -24.17 6.40
CA ASP A 5 -9.44 -25.18 5.36
C ASP A 5 -10.05 -24.49 4.12
N ARG A 6 -9.28 -24.39 3.04
CA ARG A 6 -9.67 -23.74 1.77
C ARG A 6 -10.23 -24.74 0.75
N SER A 7 -10.89 -25.81 1.20
CA SER A 7 -11.55 -26.77 0.31
C SER A 7 -13.06 -26.56 0.21
N GLN A 8 -13.49 -25.39 -0.28
CA GLN A 8 -14.80 -25.23 -0.95
C GLN A 8 -14.91 -23.84 -1.57
N ALA A 9 -14.97 -23.76 -2.90
CA ALA A 9 -15.45 -22.58 -3.60
C ALA A 9 -16.99 -22.58 -3.58
N PRO A 10 -17.67 -21.63 -2.92
CA PRO A 10 -19.09 -21.42 -3.16
C PRO A 10 -19.26 -20.60 -4.44
N ALA A 11 -20.21 -21.02 -5.27
CA ALA A 11 -20.71 -20.24 -6.38
C ALA A 11 -21.38 -18.93 -5.89
N ALA A 12 -21.17 -17.87 -6.68
CA ALA A 12 -21.96 -16.64 -6.82
C ALA A 12 -22.92 -16.24 -5.69
N ASN A 13 -22.49 -15.29 -4.86
CA ASN A 13 -23.27 -14.12 -4.41
C ASN A 13 -22.28 -13.19 -3.72
N HIS A 14 -21.66 -12.27 -4.48
CA HIS A 14 -20.78 -11.29 -3.86
C HIS A 14 -21.63 -10.29 -3.09
N PRO A 15 -21.39 -10.06 -1.79
CA PRO A 15 -21.91 -8.87 -1.15
C PRO A 15 -21.36 -7.70 -1.96
N ALA A 16 -22.25 -6.90 -2.55
CA ALA A 16 -21.85 -5.63 -3.12
C ALA A 16 -21.15 -4.84 -2.00
N HIS A 17 -20.07 -4.16 -2.30
CA HIS A 17 -19.51 -3.21 -1.36
C HIS A 17 -19.91 -1.83 -1.86
N ARG A 18 -20.13 -0.91 -0.92
CA ARG A 18 -20.38 0.50 -1.21
C ARG A 18 -19.25 1.33 -0.67
N LEU A 19 -18.95 2.44 -1.32
CA LEU A 19 -18.03 3.44 -0.80
C LEU A 19 -18.82 4.57 -0.13
N ASP A 20 -18.50 4.81 1.15
CA ASP A 20 -19.01 5.95 1.89
C ASP A 20 -17.91 7.02 1.98
N VAL A 21 -18.32 8.29 2.03
CA VAL A 21 -17.39 9.41 2.22
C VAL A 21 -17.22 9.66 3.71
N LEU A 22 -15.98 9.54 4.22
CA LEU A 22 -15.65 9.83 5.61
C LEU A 22 -15.53 11.33 5.86
N THR A 23 -14.77 12.02 5.01
CA THR A 23 -14.50 13.46 5.13
C THR A 23 -14.58 14.13 3.76
N ARG A 24 -15.33 15.24 3.66
CA ARG A 24 -15.39 16.05 2.44
C ARG A 24 -14.54 17.30 2.62
N PRO A 25 -13.52 17.53 1.77
CA PRO A 25 -12.79 18.78 1.80
C PRO A 25 -13.68 19.94 1.32
N THR A 26 -13.39 21.15 1.79
CA THR A 26 -14.07 22.39 1.37
C THR A 26 -13.60 22.89 0.01
N ALA A 27 -12.48 22.36 -0.49
CA ALA A 27 -11.92 22.61 -1.81
C ALA A 27 -11.86 21.31 -2.63
N LYS A 28 -11.61 21.43 -3.93
CA LYS A 28 -11.41 20.26 -4.80
C LYS A 28 -10.27 19.38 -4.25
N PRO A 29 -10.49 18.08 -3.99
CA PRO A 29 -9.45 17.22 -3.43
C PRO A 29 -8.28 17.10 -4.38
N ARG A 30 -7.05 17.16 -3.86
CA ARG A 30 -5.81 16.79 -4.59
C ARG A 30 -5.44 15.34 -4.33
N VAL A 31 -5.80 14.81 -3.17
CA VAL A 31 -5.61 13.40 -2.81
C VAL A 31 -6.94 12.79 -2.42
N VAL A 32 -7.20 11.60 -2.94
CA VAL A 32 -8.35 10.77 -2.59
C VAL A 32 -7.79 9.51 -1.94
N ARG A 33 -8.09 9.28 -0.67
CA ARG A 33 -7.67 8.08 0.06
C ARG A 33 -8.81 7.09 0.08
N LEU A 34 -8.54 5.87 -0.37
CA LEU A 34 -9.46 4.75 -0.30
C LEU A 34 -9.04 3.81 0.83
N PHE A 35 -9.72 3.94 1.97
CA PHE A 35 -9.65 3.01 3.07
C PHE A 35 -10.45 1.76 2.71
N HIS A 36 -9.74 0.66 2.50
CA HIS A 36 -10.31 -0.58 2.01
C HIS A 36 -10.51 -1.58 3.15
N ARG A 37 -11.36 -2.58 2.95
CA ARG A 37 -11.43 -3.70 3.90
C ARG A 37 -10.12 -4.47 3.92
N TRP A 38 -9.64 -4.77 5.12
CA TRP A 38 -8.51 -5.66 5.36
C TRP A 38 -8.87 -7.12 5.04
N GLY A 39 -7.91 -7.86 4.49
CA GLY A 39 -8.04 -9.28 4.15
C GLY A 39 -7.63 -9.59 2.71
N ASP A 40 -7.76 -10.84 2.32
CA ASP A 40 -7.40 -11.30 0.96
C ASP A 40 -8.35 -10.70 -0.08
N ARG A 41 -7.79 -9.93 -1.02
CA ARG A 41 -8.54 -9.23 -2.07
C ARG A 41 -8.09 -9.66 -3.45
N SER A 42 -9.01 -10.22 -4.23
CA SER A 42 -8.77 -10.48 -5.66
C SER A 42 -8.71 -9.18 -6.47
N CYS A 43 -8.03 -9.22 -7.63
CA CYS A 43 -7.97 -8.09 -8.56
C CYS A 43 -9.36 -7.55 -8.94
N ARG A 44 -10.36 -8.43 -9.06
CA ARG A 44 -11.74 -8.03 -9.40
C ARG A 44 -12.38 -7.16 -8.32
N ILE A 45 -12.23 -7.52 -7.05
CA ILE A 45 -12.78 -6.74 -5.92
C ILE A 45 -12.06 -5.39 -5.83
N ALA A 46 -10.73 -5.41 -5.91
CA ALA A 46 -9.93 -4.18 -5.90
C ALA A 46 -10.28 -3.24 -7.07
N ALA A 47 -10.41 -3.77 -8.28
CA ALA A 47 -10.80 -3.00 -9.46
C ALA A 47 -12.20 -2.38 -9.29
N GLU A 48 -13.18 -3.12 -8.78
CA GLU A 48 -14.52 -2.58 -8.54
C GLU A 48 -14.50 -1.45 -7.50
N SER A 49 -13.78 -1.62 -6.39
CA SER A 49 -13.61 -0.55 -5.41
C SER A 49 -12.97 0.70 -6.03
N LEU A 50 -11.96 0.54 -6.89
CA LEU A 50 -11.36 1.67 -7.61
C LEU A 50 -12.34 2.31 -8.61
N ARG A 51 -13.15 1.53 -9.34
CA ARG A 51 -14.18 2.08 -10.24
C ARG A 51 -15.18 2.92 -9.47
N GLN A 52 -15.68 2.44 -8.33
CA GLN A 52 -16.59 3.20 -7.48
C GLN A 52 -15.95 4.48 -6.95
N ALA A 53 -14.67 4.40 -6.53
CA ALA A 53 -13.95 5.59 -6.07
C ALA A 53 -13.82 6.62 -7.19
N LEU A 54 -13.47 6.19 -8.41
CA LEU A 54 -13.37 7.06 -9.58
C LEU A 54 -14.71 7.71 -9.97
N LEU A 55 -15.84 7.04 -9.75
CA LEU A 55 -17.18 7.61 -9.96
C LEU A 55 -17.55 8.66 -8.91
N LEU A 56 -17.11 8.49 -7.66
CA LEU A 56 -17.35 9.45 -6.57
C LEU A 56 -16.46 10.70 -6.68
N VAL A 57 -15.31 10.58 -7.34
CA VAL A 57 -14.44 11.71 -7.67
C VAL A 57 -14.96 12.35 -8.97
N ASP A 58 -16.11 13.01 -8.85
CA ASP A 58 -16.77 13.70 -9.97
C ASP A 58 -15.80 14.66 -10.68
N GLY A 59 -15.66 14.53 -12.00
CA GLY A 59 -14.70 15.32 -12.78
C GLY A 59 -13.22 14.97 -12.55
N ALA A 60 -12.91 13.70 -12.22
CA ALA A 60 -11.59 13.06 -12.19
C ALA A 60 -10.56 13.80 -13.07
N SER A 61 -9.78 14.66 -12.42
CA SER A 61 -8.75 15.44 -13.10
C SER A 61 -7.42 14.69 -13.02
N THR A 62 -6.63 14.80 -14.07
CA THR A 62 -5.24 14.33 -14.10
C THR A 62 -4.37 15.01 -13.03
N GLU A 63 -4.86 16.08 -12.39
CA GLU A 63 -4.21 16.78 -11.27
C GLU A 63 -4.42 16.09 -9.91
N GLN A 64 -5.27 15.06 -9.84
CA GLN A 64 -5.59 14.35 -8.61
C GLN A 64 -4.82 13.04 -8.50
N LEU A 65 -4.71 12.56 -7.27
CA LEU A 65 -4.12 11.29 -6.91
C LEU A 65 -5.14 10.43 -6.16
N LEU A 66 -5.38 9.20 -6.59
CA LEU A 66 -6.17 8.20 -5.86
C LEU A 66 -5.22 7.19 -5.22
N VAL A 67 -5.31 6.98 -3.91
CA VAL A 67 -4.38 6.14 -3.14
C VAL A 67 -5.13 5.10 -2.30
N ALA A 68 -4.69 3.84 -2.34
CA ALA A 68 -5.16 2.77 -1.47
C ALA A 68 -4.01 2.09 -0.70
N GLY A 69 -4.32 1.45 0.42
CA GLY A 69 -3.35 0.82 1.32
C GLY A 69 -2.52 -0.32 0.72
N ALA A 70 -1.58 -0.83 1.52
CA ALA A 70 -0.85 -2.04 1.18
C ALA A 70 -1.72 -3.29 1.38
N GLY A 71 -1.49 -4.34 0.58
CA GLY A 71 -2.40 -5.49 0.53
C GLY A 71 -3.80 -5.14 0.01
N PHE A 72 -3.97 -4.03 -0.71
CA PHE A 72 -5.23 -3.71 -1.40
C PHE A 72 -5.59 -4.79 -2.43
N VAL A 73 -4.58 -5.48 -2.94
CA VAL A 73 -4.69 -6.64 -3.82
C VAL A 73 -3.75 -7.71 -3.30
N CYS A 74 -4.25 -8.94 -3.22
CA CYS A 74 -3.46 -10.12 -2.91
C CYS A 74 -3.45 -11.03 -4.13
N THR A 75 -2.29 -11.52 -4.50
CA THR A 75 -2.10 -12.52 -5.56
C THR A 75 -1.15 -13.61 -5.09
N GLY A 76 -1.21 -14.77 -5.73
CA GLY A 76 -0.41 -15.95 -5.37
C GLY A 76 0.51 -16.38 -6.50
N LEU A 77 1.70 -16.85 -6.16
CA LEU A 77 2.52 -17.62 -7.09
C LEU A 77 1.84 -18.97 -7.38
N PRO A 78 1.81 -19.42 -8.65
CA PRO A 78 1.22 -20.71 -8.99
C PRO A 78 2.07 -21.90 -8.51
N GLN A 79 3.35 -21.67 -8.23
CA GLN A 79 4.29 -22.67 -7.72
C GLN A 79 4.88 -22.22 -6.37
N PRO A 80 5.16 -23.16 -5.46
CA PRO A 80 5.87 -22.85 -4.22
C PRO A 80 7.28 -22.32 -4.50
N THR A 81 7.83 -21.57 -3.53
CA THR A 81 9.25 -21.19 -3.55
C THR A 81 10.14 -22.31 -3.02
N ASP A 82 11.33 -22.46 -3.60
CA ASP A 82 12.35 -23.46 -3.24
C ASP A 82 12.89 -23.25 -1.83
N ALA A 83 13.15 -21.99 -1.51
CA ALA A 83 13.65 -21.56 -0.23
C ALA A 83 12.62 -20.69 0.50
N ARG A 84 12.90 -20.42 1.77
CA ARG A 84 12.15 -19.39 2.51
C ARG A 84 12.34 -18.02 1.86
N TYR A 85 13.53 -17.77 1.32
CA TYR A 85 13.89 -16.56 0.57
C TYR A 85 13.76 -16.83 -0.93
N PRO A 86 13.00 -16.03 -1.69
CA PRO A 86 13.07 -16.09 -3.14
C PRO A 86 14.48 -15.67 -3.62
N ASN A 87 15.13 -16.48 -4.43
CA ASN A 87 16.34 -16.12 -5.16
C ASN A 87 16.03 -15.07 -6.25
N ALA A 88 17.05 -14.64 -7.00
CA ALA A 88 16.88 -13.62 -8.04
C ALA A 88 15.84 -14.02 -9.11
N ASP A 89 15.80 -15.30 -9.52
CA ASP A 89 14.84 -15.80 -10.50
C ASP A 89 13.42 -15.87 -9.91
N GLU A 90 13.30 -16.31 -8.65
CA GLU A 90 12.02 -16.30 -7.93
C GLU A 90 11.51 -14.87 -7.73
N PHE A 91 12.40 -13.88 -7.54
CA PHE A 91 12.02 -12.47 -7.46
C PHE A 91 11.45 -11.93 -8.78
N VAL A 92 11.96 -12.38 -9.92
CA VAL A 92 11.36 -12.07 -11.23
C VAL A 92 9.94 -12.60 -11.28
N ALA A 93 9.71 -13.85 -10.87
CA ALA A 93 8.37 -14.43 -10.84
C ALA A 93 7.41 -13.69 -9.90
N VAL A 94 7.90 -13.29 -8.71
CA VAL A 94 7.15 -12.45 -7.75
C VAL A 94 6.77 -11.10 -8.37
N THR A 95 7.72 -10.43 -9.02
CA THR A 95 7.51 -9.12 -9.65
C THR A 95 6.54 -9.21 -10.83
N GLU A 96 6.66 -10.24 -11.67
CA GLU A 96 5.75 -10.46 -12.80
C GLU A 96 4.33 -10.82 -12.34
N ASN A 97 4.18 -11.54 -11.22
CA ASN A 97 2.87 -11.81 -10.63
C ASN A 97 2.20 -10.51 -10.11
N ALA A 98 2.98 -9.65 -9.44
CA ALA A 98 2.50 -8.32 -9.04
C ALA A 98 2.15 -7.43 -10.26
N ARG A 99 2.95 -7.50 -11.33
CA ARG A 99 2.69 -6.81 -12.60
C ARG A 99 1.39 -7.26 -13.24
N GLY A 100 1.17 -8.56 -13.35
CA GLY A 100 -0.06 -9.13 -13.89
C GLY A 100 -1.30 -8.70 -13.09
N ALA A 101 -1.19 -8.64 -11.76
CA ALA A 101 -2.26 -8.10 -10.91
C ALA A 101 -2.54 -6.61 -11.19
N ALA A 102 -1.48 -5.81 -11.35
CA ALA A 102 -1.59 -4.39 -11.69
C ALA A 102 -2.24 -4.16 -13.07
N GLU A 103 -1.85 -4.93 -14.08
CA GLU A 103 -2.40 -4.87 -15.45
C GLU A 103 -3.87 -5.32 -15.50
N ALA A 104 -4.24 -6.35 -14.73
CA ALA A 104 -5.62 -6.79 -14.59
C ALA A 104 -6.52 -5.69 -13.99
N ILE A 105 -6.00 -4.92 -13.04
CA ILE A 105 -6.71 -3.77 -12.47
C ILE A 105 -6.77 -2.62 -13.45
N GLN A 106 -5.65 -2.27 -14.09
CA GLN A 106 -5.57 -1.19 -15.06
C GLN A 106 -6.56 -1.39 -16.22
N SER A 107 -6.69 -2.62 -16.73
CA SER A 107 -7.64 -2.97 -17.79
C SER A 107 -9.11 -2.96 -17.35
N SER A 108 -9.36 -2.98 -16.04
CA SER A 108 -10.71 -3.02 -15.47
C SER A 108 -11.26 -1.65 -15.06
N ILE A 109 -10.43 -0.61 -15.01
CA ILE A 109 -10.81 0.77 -14.65
C ILE A 109 -10.80 1.70 -15.88
N PRO A 110 -11.54 2.82 -15.87
CA PRO A 110 -11.59 3.76 -16.99
C PRO A 110 -10.19 4.30 -17.39
N LEU A 111 -9.97 4.53 -18.68
CA LEU A 111 -8.72 5.12 -19.18
C LEU A 111 -8.55 6.57 -18.72
N THR A 112 -9.62 7.36 -18.78
CA THR A 112 -9.63 8.74 -18.26
C THR A 112 -9.80 8.71 -16.75
N ARG A 113 -8.69 8.87 -16.03
CA ARG A 113 -8.63 8.82 -14.56
C ARG A 113 -7.43 9.61 -14.02
N PRO A 114 -7.43 9.98 -12.73
CA PRO A 114 -6.22 10.39 -12.03
C PRO A 114 -5.15 9.29 -12.03
N LEU A 115 -3.94 9.66 -11.64
CA LEU A 115 -2.93 8.70 -11.26
C LEU A 115 -3.44 7.88 -10.06
N VAL A 116 -3.28 6.55 -10.10
CA VAL A 116 -3.72 5.65 -9.02
C VAL A 116 -2.49 4.99 -8.39
N VAL A 117 -2.43 4.98 -7.06
CA VAL A 117 -1.41 4.27 -6.28
C VAL A 117 -2.08 3.28 -5.33
N PHE A 118 -1.64 2.03 -5.30
CA PHE A 118 -2.15 1.03 -4.36
C PHE A 118 -1.09 -0.02 -4.07
N GLY A 119 -1.23 -0.79 -2.98
CA GLY A 119 -0.32 -1.89 -2.71
C GLY A 119 -0.80 -3.26 -3.19
N VAL A 120 0.16 -4.07 -3.63
CA VAL A 120 -0.02 -5.48 -4.00
C VAL A 120 0.86 -6.34 -3.10
N ASP A 121 0.25 -7.37 -2.52
CA ASP A 121 0.95 -8.44 -1.82
C ASP A 121 0.96 -9.70 -2.68
N VAL A 122 2.14 -10.31 -2.79
CA VAL A 122 2.34 -11.59 -3.47
C VAL A 122 2.61 -12.65 -2.42
N TYR A 123 1.79 -13.71 -2.44
CA TYR A 123 1.88 -14.84 -1.53
C TYR A 123 2.45 -16.07 -2.23
N ALA A 124 3.17 -16.89 -1.49
CA ALA A 124 3.57 -18.21 -1.95
C ALA A 124 3.70 -19.18 -0.77
N ALA A 125 3.43 -20.46 -1.02
CA ALA A 125 3.86 -21.53 -0.15
C ALA A 125 5.37 -21.82 -0.36
N CYS A 126 5.99 -22.54 0.57
CA CYS A 126 7.35 -23.06 0.41
C CYS A 126 7.25 -24.59 0.25
N TYR A 127 8.10 -25.23 -0.56
CA TYR A 127 8.07 -26.71 -0.67
C TYR A 127 8.28 -27.45 0.66
N ARG A 128 8.80 -26.76 1.68
CA ARG A 128 9.00 -27.29 3.04
C ARG A 128 7.83 -27.01 4.00
N SER A 129 6.81 -26.27 3.55
CA SER A 129 5.66 -25.84 4.36
C SER A 129 4.54 -25.27 3.49
N ASP A 130 3.35 -25.87 3.58
CA ASP A 130 2.14 -25.42 2.87
C ASP A 130 1.57 -24.08 3.39
N ILE A 131 2.16 -23.50 4.44
CA ILE A 131 1.77 -22.19 4.94
C ILE A 131 2.20 -21.10 3.94
N GLU A 132 1.23 -20.44 3.32
CA GLU A 132 1.46 -19.28 2.47
C GLU A 132 2.05 -18.11 3.29
N ARG A 133 3.08 -17.48 2.73
CA ARG A 133 3.75 -16.29 3.26
C ARG A 133 3.77 -15.19 2.21
N GLN A 134 3.80 -13.95 2.65
CA GLN A 134 4.07 -12.81 1.78
C GLN A 134 5.53 -12.86 1.36
N VAL A 135 5.75 -13.11 0.06
CA VAL A 135 7.09 -13.19 -0.56
C VAL A 135 7.44 -11.95 -1.36
N GLY A 136 6.43 -11.11 -1.66
CA GLY A 136 6.61 -9.80 -2.29
C GLY A 136 5.56 -8.81 -1.80
N GLN A 137 5.97 -7.55 -1.65
CA GLN A 137 5.10 -6.44 -1.29
C GLN A 137 5.51 -5.23 -2.12
N PHE A 138 4.56 -4.65 -2.85
CA PHE A 138 4.83 -3.59 -3.82
C PHE A 138 3.82 -2.46 -3.65
N ALA A 139 4.27 -1.23 -3.83
CA ALA A 139 3.39 -0.17 -4.30
C ALA A 139 3.33 -0.21 -5.83
N VAL A 140 2.12 -0.12 -6.37
CA VAL A 140 1.85 0.02 -7.80
C VAL A 140 1.49 1.47 -8.05
N VAL A 141 2.17 2.09 -9.02
CA VAL A 141 1.79 3.39 -9.58
C VAL A 141 1.21 3.13 -10.97
N LEU A 142 -0.08 3.41 -11.13
CA LEU A 142 -0.78 3.34 -12.41
C LEU A 142 -0.92 4.75 -12.99
N PRO A 143 -0.04 5.17 -13.91
CA PRO A 143 -0.26 6.39 -14.66
C PRO A 143 -1.53 6.26 -15.53
N PRO A 144 -2.15 7.40 -15.91
CA PRO A 144 -3.25 7.39 -16.87
C PRO A 144 -2.78 6.85 -18.23
N ASP A 145 -1.60 7.27 -18.67
CA ASP A 145 -1.01 6.98 -19.98
C ASP A 145 0.33 6.24 -19.81
N GLY A 146 0.28 4.93 -19.57
CA GLY A 146 1.50 4.13 -19.49
C GLY A 146 1.34 2.80 -18.75
N PRO A 147 2.41 1.98 -18.75
CA PRO A 147 2.40 0.72 -18.02
C PRO A 147 2.47 0.95 -16.50
N PRO A 148 2.08 -0.06 -15.68
CA PRO A 148 2.26 -0.01 -14.24
C PRO A 148 3.75 0.07 -13.84
N ILE A 149 4.04 0.95 -12.89
CA ILE A 149 5.35 1.02 -12.22
C ILE A 149 5.23 0.30 -10.88
N LEU A 150 6.14 -0.64 -10.63
CA LEU A 150 6.21 -1.40 -9.38
C LEU A 150 7.35 -0.90 -8.52
N LEU A 151 7.03 -0.53 -7.29
CA LEU A 151 7.99 -0.08 -6.28
C LEU A 151 7.99 -1.08 -5.13
N PRO A 152 9.02 -1.94 -5.00
CA PRO A 152 9.07 -2.95 -3.96
C PRO A 152 9.23 -2.30 -2.58
N LYS A 153 8.73 -2.97 -1.55
CA LYS A 153 9.03 -2.62 -0.16
C LYS A 153 10.52 -2.73 0.12
N ARG A 154 11.05 -1.84 0.96
CA ARG A 154 12.50 -1.70 1.19
C ARG A 154 12.91 -2.00 2.62
N PHE A 155 11.96 -1.92 3.55
CA PHE A 155 12.20 -2.18 4.96
C PHE A 155 11.20 -3.22 5.52
N PRO A 156 11.56 -4.51 5.48
CA PRO A 156 10.71 -5.58 6.03
C PRO A 156 10.56 -5.42 7.54
N THR A 157 9.57 -6.07 8.12
CA THR A 157 9.47 -6.34 9.56
C THR A 157 10.38 -7.51 9.96
N PRO A 158 10.67 -7.69 11.26
CA PRO A 158 11.38 -8.88 11.75
C PRO A 158 10.80 -10.22 11.31
N THR A 159 9.48 -10.30 11.15
CA THR A 159 8.80 -11.51 10.70
C THR A 159 8.83 -11.71 9.19
N GLU A 160 8.95 -10.62 8.43
CA GLU A 160 9.04 -10.64 6.95
C GLU A 160 10.46 -10.90 6.46
N GLU A 161 11.48 -10.53 7.22
CA GLU A 161 12.89 -10.72 6.83
C GLU A 161 13.23 -12.12 6.33
N ALA A 162 12.58 -13.15 6.87
CA ALA A 162 12.84 -14.53 6.49
C ALA A 162 12.19 -14.95 5.15
N TYR A 163 11.33 -14.12 4.57
CA TYR A 163 10.48 -14.49 3.43
C TYR A 163 10.37 -13.44 2.33
N LEU A 164 10.46 -12.15 2.69
CA LEU A 164 10.30 -11.04 1.77
C LEU A 164 11.62 -10.75 1.05
N ASN A 165 11.58 -10.75 -0.28
CA ASN A 165 12.71 -10.24 -1.05
C ASN A 165 12.80 -8.72 -0.93
N VAL A 166 13.99 -8.20 -0.68
CA VAL A 166 14.32 -6.77 -0.81
C VAL A 166 15.42 -6.67 -1.85
N PRO A 167 15.20 -5.97 -2.99
CA PRO A 167 16.23 -5.83 -4.01
C PRO A 167 17.50 -5.17 -3.45
N ASP A 168 18.66 -5.70 -3.82
CA ASP A 168 19.96 -5.18 -3.39
C ASP A 168 20.21 -3.74 -3.88
N ASP A 169 19.64 -3.37 -5.03
CA ASP A 169 19.78 -2.04 -5.63
C ASP A 169 18.84 -0.98 -5.04
N GLN A 170 17.98 -1.37 -4.08
CA GLN A 170 16.97 -0.52 -3.44
C GLN A 170 16.30 0.43 -4.43
N ALA A 171 15.58 -0.15 -5.40
CA ALA A 171 14.76 0.55 -6.39
C ALA A 171 14.23 1.90 -5.88
N ASP A 172 14.36 2.98 -6.65
CA ASP A 172 14.04 4.35 -6.17
C ASP A 172 12.60 4.44 -5.60
N PRO A 173 12.37 4.85 -4.34
CA PRO A 173 11.05 5.01 -3.74
C PRO A 173 10.33 6.25 -4.28
N ILE A 174 10.97 7.04 -5.13
CA ILE A 174 10.43 8.29 -5.64
C ILE A 174 9.79 8.08 -7.01
N CYS A 175 8.58 8.60 -7.17
CA CYS A 175 7.88 8.68 -8.45
C CYS A 175 7.34 10.09 -8.68
N ASP A 176 7.25 10.53 -9.92
CA ASP A 176 6.60 11.79 -10.27
C ASP A 176 5.08 11.62 -10.23
N THR A 177 4.40 12.52 -9.52
CA THR A 177 2.94 12.55 -9.42
C THR A 177 2.42 13.98 -9.63
N PRO A 178 1.09 14.19 -9.71
CA PRO A 178 0.51 15.53 -9.71
C PRO A 178 0.82 16.38 -8.46
N LEU A 179 1.39 15.77 -7.41
CA LEU A 179 1.87 16.46 -6.21
C LEU A 179 3.37 16.80 -6.28
N GLY A 180 4.03 16.50 -7.40
CA GLY A 180 5.49 16.58 -7.58
C GLY A 180 6.19 15.25 -7.30
N ARG A 181 7.50 15.32 -7.06
CA ARG A 181 8.31 14.13 -6.69
C ARG A 181 7.79 13.56 -5.38
N THR A 182 7.30 12.34 -5.41
CA THR A 182 6.57 11.73 -4.30
C THR A 182 7.31 10.49 -3.81
N ALA A 183 7.62 10.45 -2.51
CA ALA A 183 8.14 9.23 -1.89
C ALA A 183 7.01 8.26 -1.58
N ILE A 184 7.10 7.03 -2.06
CA ILE A 184 6.07 5.99 -1.86
C ILE A 184 6.64 4.91 -0.93
N LEU A 185 6.05 4.81 0.26
CA LEU A 185 6.50 3.97 1.36
C LEU A 185 5.49 2.84 1.58
N VAL A 186 5.95 1.59 1.51
CA VAL A 186 5.12 0.41 1.76
C VAL A 186 5.20 0.02 3.23
N CYS A 187 4.13 0.28 3.96
CA CYS A 187 3.92 -0.14 5.34
C CYS A 187 5.10 0.24 6.25
N HIS A 188 5.92 -0.72 6.67
CA HIS A 188 7.03 -0.47 7.59
C HIS A 188 8.19 0.34 7.00
N ASP A 189 8.19 0.65 5.70
CA ASP A 189 9.15 1.60 5.10
C ASP A 189 9.20 2.92 5.88
N VAL A 190 8.07 3.46 6.36
CA VAL A 190 8.07 4.71 7.15
C VAL A 190 8.78 4.56 8.49
N ASN A 191 8.87 3.34 9.04
CA ASN A 191 9.48 3.11 10.35
C ASN A 191 11.00 3.24 10.35
N VAL A 192 11.65 3.40 9.18
CA VAL A 192 13.04 3.83 9.11
C VAL A 192 13.29 5.20 9.76
N TYR A 193 12.23 5.98 10.02
CA TYR A 193 12.33 7.24 10.76
C TYR A 193 12.00 7.09 12.26
N SER A 194 11.35 6.00 12.67
CA SER A 194 10.92 5.83 14.06
C SER A 194 12.05 5.35 14.99
N PRO A 195 12.03 5.73 16.29
CA PRO A 195 12.89 5.14 17.32
C PRO A 195 12.66 3.64 17.50
N ARG A 196 11.42 3.18 17.37
CA ARG A 196 11.08 1.74 17.40
C ARG A 196 11.75 0.98 16.27
N GLY A 197 11.78 1.56 15.08
CA GLY A 197 12.52 1.01 13.94
C GLY A 197 14.00 0.82 14.29
N THR A 198 14.63 1.80 14.94
CA THR A 198 16.02 1.69 15.42
C THR A 198 16.17 0.54 16.40
N ALA A 199 15.27 0.44 17.39
CA ALA A 199 15.31 -0.60 18.42
C ALA A 199 15.12 -2.02 17.86
N THR A 200 14.33 -2.18 16.79
CA THR A 200 14.11 -3.48 16.12
C THR A 200 15.11 -3.77 14.99
N THR A 201 16.11 -2.92 14.82
CA THR A 201 17.19 -3.12 13.85
C THR A 201 18.34 -3.85 14.55
N VAL A 202 18.14 -5.14 14.82
CA VAL A 202 19.11 -5.95 15.58
C VAL A 202 20.19 -6.57 14.68
N TYR A 203 19.92 -6.66 13.38
CA TYR A 203 20.81 -7.23 12.37
C TYR A 203 21.43 -6.14 11.49
N GLU A 204 22.72 -6.29 11.14
CA GLU A 204 23.49 -5.36 10.31
C GLU A 204 22.79 -5.07 8.96
N THR A 205 22.23 -6.10 8.33
CA THR A 205 21.50 -5.97 7.06
C THR A 205 20.33 -4.98 7.15
N ARG A 206 19.52 -5.04 8.21
CA ARG A 206 18.42 -4.09 8.42
C ARG A 206 18.93 -2.67 8.63
N ALA A 207 20.05 -2.50 9.33
CA ALA A 207 20.64 -1.19 9.57
C ALA A 207 21.08 -0.56 8.24
N THR A 208 21.65 -1.37 7.35
CA THR A 208 22.01 -0.96 5.99
C THR A 208 20.78 -0.54 5.18
N TRP A 209 19.70 -1.34 5.17
CA TRP A 209 18.46 -0.97 4.48
C TRP A 209 17.85 0.32 5.03
N ARG A 210 17.84 0.48 6.36
CA ARG A 210 17.34 1.69 7.01
C ARG A 210 18.11 2.93 6.55
N THR A 211 19.43 2.92 6.70
CA THR A 211 20.29 4.07 6.35
C THR A 211 20.17 4.40 4.87
N ALA A 212 20.24 3.40 4.00
CA ALA A 212 20.15 3.59 2.56
C ALA A 212 18.80 4.19 2.13
N LEU A 213 17.67 3.72 2.68
CA LEU A 213 16.36 4.30 2.38
C LEU A 213 16.27 5.76 2.85
N GLN A 214 16.75 6.06 4.06
CA GLN A 214 16.76 7.44 4.57
C GLN A 214 17.61 8.37 3.69
N ASP A 215 18.81 7.94 3.31
CA ASP A 215 19.73 8.72 2.49
C ASP A 215 19.19 8.95 1.08
N LEU A 216 18.56 7.93 0.50
CA LEU A 216 17.90 8.02 -0.80
C LEU A 216 16.78 9.07 -0.79
N ILE A 217 15.89 9.03 0.21
CA ILE A 217 14.80 9.99 0.34
C ILE A 217 15.32 11.42 0.57
N ARG A 218 16.31 11.59 1.46
CA ARG A 218 16.93 12.91 1.71
C ARG A 218 17.58 13.46 0.45
N LYS A 219 18.33 12.64 -0.30
CA LYS A 219 18.99 13.04 -1.54
C LYS A 219 17.99 13.43 -2.63
N ARG A 220 16.86 12.74 -2.70
CA ARG A 220 15.85 12.97 -3.75
C ARG A 220 14.88 14.10 -3.45
N THR A 221 14.84 14.62 -2.23
CA THR A 221 14.05 15.82 -1.85
C THR A 221 12.61 15.78 -2.38
N PRO A 222 11.79 14.80 -1.94
CA PRO A 222 10.40 14.70 -2.37
C PRO A 222 9.61 15.93 -1.93
N ALA A 223 8.54 16.27 -2.66
CA ALA A 223 7.57 17.29 -2.28
C ALA A 223 6.51 16.75 -1.30
N VAL A 224 6.27 15.43 -1.30
CA VAL A 224 5.30 14.75 -0.46
C VAL A 224 5.68 13.28 -0.26
N GLY A 225 5.30 12.69 0.87
CA GLY A 225 5.32 11.26 1.11
C GLY A 225 3.92 10.64 1.03
N LEU A 226 3.84 9.42 0.50
CA LEU A 226 2.68 8.53 0.56
C LEU A 226 3.05 7.30 1.36
N HIS A 227 2.27 6.98 2.37
CA HIS A 227 2.44 5.78 3.17
C HIS A 227 1.26 4.82 2.95
N LEU A 228 1.55 3.68 2.34
CA LEU A 228 0.57 2.62 2.09
C LEU A 228 0.67 1.59 3.21
N ALA A 229 -0.15 1.74 4.25
CA ALA A 229 -0.14 0.78 5.34
C ALA A 229 -1.00 -0.44 5.00
N HIS A 230 -0.56 -1.61 5.46
CA HIS A 230 -1.34 -2.85 5.41
C HIS A 230 -2.58 -2.72 6.29
N TYR A 231 -2.35 -2.71 7.60
CA TYR A 231 -3.37 -2.69 8.63
C TYR A 231 -2.93 -1.77 9.75
N ILE A 232 -3.86 -0.95 10.23
CA ILE A 232 -3.63 -0.09 11.38
C ILE A 232 -4.85 -0.18 12.29
N GLU A 233 -4.72 -0.91 13.41
CA GLU A 233 -5.70 -0.86 14.51
C GLU A 233 -5.70 0.51 15.16
N THR A 234 -4.51 1.06 15.37
CA THR A 234 -4.33 2.37 15.99
C THR A 234 -3.18 3.13 15.33
N ALA A 235 -3.38 4.42 15.12
CA ALA A 235 -2.38 5.34 14.61
C ALA A 235 -1.07 5.36 15.42
N THR A 236 -1.17 4.97 16.69
CA THR A 236 -0.04 4.92 17.64
C THR A 236 1.14 4.13 17.08
N SER A 237 0.87 3.07 16.29
CA SER A 237 1.92 2.21 15.70
C SER A 237 2.86 2.97 14.78
N PHE A 238 2.40 4.02 14.10
CA PHE A 238 3.19 4.82 13.14
C PHE A 238 3.40 6.27 13.57
N ARG A 239 2.74 6.74 14.64
CA ARG A 239 2.81 8.15 15.08
C ARG A 239 4.24 8.64 15.29
N GLN A 240 5.09 7.83 15.91
CA GLN A 240 6.50 8.19 16.10
C GLN A 240 7.24 8.33 14.77
N ALA A 241 6.93 7.48 13.79
CA ALA A 241 7.50 7.56 12.45
C ALA A 241 7.04 8.83 11.72
N TYR A 242 5.77 9.21 11.85
CA TYR A 242 5.20 10.41 11.24
C TYR A 242 5.79 11.69 11.82
N ASN A 243 5.90 11.76 13.15
CA ASN A 243 6.56 12.89 13.82
C ASN A 243 8.03 13.00 13.40
N ALA A 244 8.74 11.86 13.31
CA ALA A 244 10.12 11.84 12.86
C ALA A 244 10.27 12.25 11.39
N TRP A 245 9.38 11.77 10.50
CA TRP A 245 9.32 12.19 9.10
C TRP A 245 9.15 13.70 8.98
N ALA A 246 8.20 14.28 9.73
CA ALA A 246 7.97 15.73 9.74
C ALA A 246 9.23 16.51 10.15
N SER A 247 10.01 15.99 11.10
CA SER A 247 11.24 16.63 11.57
C SER A 247 12.46 16.42 10.66
N ASP A 248 12.59 15.25 10.03
CA ASP A 248 13.78 14.83 9.30
C ASP A 248 13.68 15.16 7.80
N VAL A 249 12.52 14.89 7.19
CA VAL A 249 12.28 15.16 5.77
C VAL A 249 11.63 16.53 5.55
N GLY A 250 10.79 16.98 6.49
CA GLY A 250 10.21 18.32 6.46
C GLY A 250 9.13 18.53 5.39
N VAL A 251 8.49 17.46 4.91
CA VAL A 251 7.45 17.52 3.87
C VAL A 251 6.17 16.79 4.30
N PRO A 252 5.01 17.10 3.70
CA PRO A 252 3.76 16.45 4.06
C PRO A 252 3.82 14.93 3.86
N LEU A 253 3.15 14.16 4.72
CA LEU A 253 2.99 12.71 4.62
C LEU A 253 1.51 12.34 4.67
N VAL A 254 1.05 11.63 3.65
CA VAL A 254 -0.34 11.17 3.51
C VAL A 254 -0.38 9.66 3.62
N GLY A 255 -1.02 9.14 4.65
CA GLY A 255 -1.19 7.71 4.88
C GLY A 255 -2.59 7.20 4.55
N VAL A 256 -2.66 5.96 4.08
CA VAL A 256 -3.90 5.20 3.88
C VAL A 256 -3.69 3.75 4.32
N SER A 257 -4.74 3.06 4.76
CA SER A 257 -4.65 1.70 5.30
C SER A 257 -5.85 0.82 4.95
N GLY A 258 -5.65 -0.49 5.05
CA GLY A 258 -6.75 -1.43 5.23
C GLY A 258 -7.37 -1.30 6.62
N LEU A 259 -8.68 -1.51 6.73
CA LEU A 259 -9.47 -1.40 7.95
C LEU A 259 -10.21 -2.69 8.28
N PRO A 260 -10.44 -3.01 9.57
CA PRO A 260 -11.25 -4.16 9.94
C PRO A 260 -12.71 -3.94 9.51
N SER A 261 -13.44 -5.03 9.31
CA SER A 261 -14.79 -4.99 8.72
C SER A 261 -15.84 -4.32 9.61
N ASP A 262 -15.60 -4.31 10.91
CA ASP A 262 -16.45 -3.80 11.98
C ASP A 262 -16.04 -2.41 12.46
N VAL A 263 -15.08 -1.75 11.80
CA VAL A 263 -14.66 -0.39 12.15
C VAL A 263 -15.84 0.58 12.11
N THR A 264 -16.01 1.43 13.12
CA THR A 264 -17.07 2.46 13.07
C THR A 264 -16.67 3.61 12.15
N THR A 265 -17.61 4.46 11.73
CA THR A 265 -17.28 5.66 10.92
C THR A 265 -16.43 6.64 11.73
N ASP A 266 -16.71 6.78 13.02
CA ASP A 266 -15.97 7.68 13.92
C ASP A 266 -14.53 7.22 14.12
N ASP A 267 -14.32 5.92 14.30
CA ASP A 267 -12.98 5.33 14.41
C ASP A 267 -12.19 5.47 13.10
N ALA A 268 -12.84 5.18 11.97
CA ALA A 268 -12.23 5.33 10.66
C ALA A 268 -11.85 6.80 10.36
N THR A 269 -12.71 7.74 10.73
CA THR A 269 -12.47 9.19 10.56
C THR A 269 -11.31 9.65 11.44
N SER A 270 -11.29 9.22 12.71
CA SER A 270 -10.22 9.51 13.66
C SER A 270 -8.87 8.93 13.19
N LEU A 271 -8.89 7.71 12.67
CA LEU A 271 -7.70 7.08 12.08
C LEU A 271 -7.25 7.83 10.83
N ALA A 272 -8.16 8.17 9.90
CA ALA A 272 -7.83 8.91 8.69
C ALA A 272 -7.16 10.26 9.00
N ALA A 273 -7.67 11.01 9.99
CA ALA A 273 -7.07 12.27 10.45
C ALA A 273 -5.66 12.07 11.04
N SER A 274 -5.46 10.96 11.78
CA SER A 274 -4.16 10.65 12.39
C SER A 274 -3.08 10.14 11.42
N LEU A 275 -3.48 9.75 10.21
CA LEU A 275 -2.59 9.33 9.12
C LEU A 275 -2.22 10.48 8.19
N LEU A 276 -2.12 11.69 8.76
CA LEU A 276 -1.67 12.89 8.09
C LEU A 276 -0.58 13.55 8.92
N SER A 277 0.42 14.15 8.25
CA SER A 277 1.45 14.95 8.90
C SER A 277 1.84 16.10 7.98
N GLY A 278 1.72 17.35 8.44
CA GLY A 278 2.09 18.54 7.67
C GLY A 278 1.23 18.78 6.42
N THR A 279 -0.02 18.32 6.41
CA THR A 279 -0.90 18.35 5.22
C THR A 279 -1.95 19.47 5.26
N ASP A 280 -1.76 20.50 6.09
CA ASP A 280 -2.77 21.56 6.32
C ASP A 280 -3.20 22.27 5.02
N GLU A 281 -2.37 22.24 3.99
CA GLU A 281 -2.62 22.85 2.68
C GLU A 281 -3.07 21.85 1.59
N LEU A 282 -3.09 20.54 1.88
CA LEU A 282 -3.47 19.50 0.92
C LEU A 282 -4.94 19.10 1.14
N PRO A 283 -5.87 19.45 0.23
CA PRO A 283 -7.25 19.02 0.36
C PRO A 283 -7.35 17.51 0.09
N VAL A 284 -7.78 16.76 1.10
CA VAL A 284 -7.92 15.30 1.09
C VAL A 284 -9.39 14.91 1.13
N LEU A 285 -9.79 13.96 0.28
CA LEU A 285 -11.08 13.26 0.32
C LEU A 285 -10.85 11.84 0.84
N ASP A 286 -11.53 11.47 1.92
CA ASP A 286 -11.44 10.12 2.48
C ASP A 286 -12.67 9.30 2.11
N LEU A 287 -12.44 8.16 1.47
CA LEU A 287 -13.43 7.17 1.12
C LEU A 287 -13.21 5.91 1.96
N ILE A 288 -14.29 5.29 2.43
CA ILE A 288 -14.25 4.00 3.13
C ILE A 288 -15.11 2.97 2.40
N GLU A 289 -14.58 1.77 2.26
CA GLU A 289 -15.36 0.62 1.78
C GLU A 289 -16.18 -0.01 2.90
N ARG A 290 -17.49 -0.16 2.66
CA ARG A 290 -18.46 -0.81 3.55
C ARG A 290 -19.10 -2.04 2.89
N PRO A 291 -19.47 -3.06 3.68
CA PRO A 291 -20.40 -4.08 3.18
C PRO A 291 -21.74 -3.44 2.78
N THR A 292 -22.38 -3.93 1.71
CA THR A 292 -23.81 -3.66 1.53
C THR A 292 -24.62 -4.44 2.54
N GLU A 293 -25.58 -3.76 3.16
CA GLU A 293 -26.59 -4.35 4.04
C GLU A 293 -27.61 -5.18 3.25
#